data_AF-Q22913-F1
#
_entry.id   AF-Q22913-F1
#
_cell.length_a   1.000
_cell.length_b   1.000
_cell.length_c   1.000
_cell.angle_alpha   90.00
_cell.angle_beta   90.00
_cell.angle_gamma   90.00
#
_symmetry.space_group_name_H-M   'P 1'
#
loop_
_entity.id
_entity.type
_entity.pdbx_description
1 polymer ?
#
loop_
_entity_poly.entity_id
_entity_poly.type
_entity_poly.pdbx_seq_one_letter_code
_entity_poly.pdbx_strand_id
1 'polypeptide(L)'
;MYCLQFSTLLFLFLSTTKAQSRDDSLDLDENILSDVHRILQKRSILDNVALDDPRAECRNGGIYAGGICHCIKGQTGDKCEHFECVHGLSVGFRFDPESLLFSEPCICEVGWKGEMCDYRPAEKCGNKGEWKGDRCECVGSYFGSECQYTSKCVEGFLRNGRCICDVGFEGDYCDEIVCVYGSPDFKNRTLSCDCPDKYTGRRCEQCKKHGPLIEPFPHCELDPSKKKHIEKAAEHRQKVKKGIRNRLRIIAICVAALSVVAFVAFMGRCMHKNATTAKQLRNMKDTAERHRLLTNHVRLQKFEETVAQECSENTEAARIEERHRRKSEPAVLKLGIRKEKIKLETKGPVPRKDTK
;
A
#
# COMPACT_ATOMS: atom_id res chain seq x y z
N MET A 1 0.20 33.61 -3.42
CA MET A 1 -1.04 33.33 -2.65
C MET A 1 -1.84 32.14 -3.22
N TYR A 2 -1.21 31.03 -3.62
CA TYR A 2 -1.92 29.87 -4.20
C TYR A 2 -1.51 28.50 -3.61
N CYS A 3 -0.67 28.45 -2.56
CA CYS A 3 -0.13 27.18 -2.03
C CYS A 3 -0.85 26.60 -0.80
N LEU A 4 -1.92 27.23 -0.31
CA LEU A 4 -2.56 26.85 0.97
C LEU A 4 -3.92 26.12 0.83
N GLN A 5 -4.46 25.97 -0.39
CA GLN A 5 -5.79 25.37 -0.60
C GLN A 5 -5.80 23.88 -0.96
N PHE A 6 -4.64 23.25 -1.23
CA PHE A 6 -4.58 21.83 -1.61
C PHE A 6 -4.29 20.86 -0.46
N SER A 7 -3.90 21.35 0.73
CA SER A 7 -3.52 20.49 1.87
C SER A 7 -4.69 20.05 2.75
N THR A 8 -5.85 20.70 2.67
CA THR A 8 -7.02 20.44 3.54
C THR A 8 -7.98 19.39 2.97
N LEU A 9 -7.94 19.12 1.66
CA LEU A 9 -8.80 18.12 1.00
C LEU A 9 -8.25 16.68 1.08
N LEU A 10 -6.96 16.50 1.38
CA LEU A 10 -6.34 15.16 1.47
C LEU A 10 -6.48 14.51 2.86
N PHE A 11 -6.77 15.29 3.91
CA PHE A 11 -6.92 14.79 5.28
C PHE A 11 -8.36 14.34 5.62
N LEU A 12 -9.37 14.79 4.87
CA LEU A 12 -10.78 14.42 5.10
C LEU A 12 -11.19 13.08 4.45
N PHE A 13 -10.34 12.51 3.60
CA PHE A 13 -10.60 11.23 2.91
C PHE A 13 -9.99 10.00 3.62
N LEU A 14 -9.29 10.17 4.74
CA LEU A 14 -8.58 9.10 5.45
C LEU A 14 -9.20 8.70 6.80
N SER A 15 -10.33 9.28 7.19
CA SER A 15 -10.89 9.18 8.56
C SER A 15 -12.24 8.48 8.69
N THR A 16 -12.76 7.82 7.65
CA THR A 16 -14.09 7.18 7.70
C THR A 16 -14.02 5.73 7.23
N THR A 17 -13.81 4.78 8.15
CA THR A 17 -14.24 3.36 8.08
C THR A 17 -13.57 2.53 9.20
N LYS A 18 -14.04 2.68 10.44
CA LYS A 18 -13.92 1.65 11.50
C LYS A 18 -15.08 1.85 12.47
N ALA A 19 -16.21 1.23 12.15
CA ALA A 19 -17.38 1.15 13.02
C ALA A 19 -17.23 -0.08 13.92
N GLN A 20 -17.38 0.15 15.21
CA GLN A 20 -17.13 -0.75 16.33
C GLN A 20 -18.47 -1.36 16.76
N SER A 21 -18.59 -2.69 16.79
CA SER A 21 -19.74 -3.41 17.33
C SER A 21 -19.71 -3.37 18.86
N ARG A 22 -20.89 -3.21 19.45
CA ARG A 22 -21.17 -3.00 20.88
C ARG A 22 -22.00 -4.20 21.33
N ASP A 23 -21.41 -5.09 22.12
CA ASP A 23 -22.12 -6.17 22.82
C ASP A 23 -22.48 -5.69 24.22
N ASP A 24 -23.78 -5.74 24.54
CA ASP A 24 -24.35 -5.41 25.85
C ASP A 24 -24.17 -6.60 26.80
N SER A 25 -23.43 -6.42 27.91
CA SER A 25 -23.31 -7.42 28.98
C SER A 25 -24.37 -7.20 30.05
N LEU A 26 -25.09 -8.27 30.41
CA LEU A 26 -25.88 -8.37 31.64
C LEU A 26 -24.95 -8.27 32.86
N ASP A 27 -25.16 -7.26 33.69
CA ASP A 27 -24.58 -7.13 35.04
C ASP A 27 -25.14 -8.24 35.95
N LEU A 28 -24.32 -9.27 36.20
CA LEU A 28 -24.55 -10.25 37.26
C LEU A 28 -23.59 -9.93 38.41
N ASP A 29 -24.16 -9.71 39.61
CA ASP A 29 -23.48 -9.30 40.86
C ASP A 29 -22.09 -9.94 41.05
N GLU A 30 -21.04 -9.10 41.12
CA GLU A 30 -19.64 -9.53 41.32
C GLU A 30 -19.46 -10.39 42.58
N ASN A 31 -20.28 -10.20 43.61
CA ASN A 31 -20.21 -11.01 44.83
C ASN A 31 -20.69 -12.44 44.60
N ILE A 32 -21.72 -12.65 43.79
CA ILE A 32 -22.22 -13.99 43.43
C ILE A 32 -21.24 -14.68 42.51
N LEU A 33 -20.65 -13.96 41.56
CA LEU A 33 -19.61 -14.49 40.68
C LEU A 33 -18.36 -14.89 41.48
N SER A 34 -17.98 -14.11 42.51
CA SER A 34 -16.85 -14.46 43.38
C SER A 34 -17.11 -15.70 44.23
N ASP A 35 -18.34 -15.90 44.72
CA ASP A 35 -18.71 -17.07 45.52
C ASP A 35 -18.87 -18.32 44.66
N VAL A 36 -19.47 -18.20 43.46
CA VAL A 36 -19.52 -19.28 42.47
C VAL A 36 -18.11 -19.65 42.02
N HIS A 37 -17.24 -18.67 41.76
CA HIS A 37 -15.84 -18.91 41.43
C HIS A 37 -15.07 -19.53 42.60
N ARG A 38 -15.34 -19.16 43.85
CA ARG A 38 -14.73 -19.75 45.05
C ARG A 38 -15.23 -21.18 45.34
N ILE A 39 -16.49 -21.48 45.02
CA ILE A 39 -17.08 -22.82 45.11
C ILE A 39 -16.53 -23.72 43.99
N LEU A 40 -16.39 -23.20 42.78
CA LEU A 40 -15.79 -23.90 41.64
C LEU A 40 -14.26 -24.06 41.80
N GLN A 41 -13.57 -23.14 42.49
CA GLN A 41 -12.13 -23.23 42.82
C GLN A 41 -11.83 -24.10 44.03
N LYS A 42 -12.83 -24.54 44.82
CA LYS A 42 -12.63 -25.55 45.87
C LYS A 42 -12.51 -26.94 45.25
N ARG A 43 -11.31 -27.17 44.71
CA ARG A 43 -10.47 -28.37 44.79
C ARG A 43 -11.13 -29.70 44.36
N SER A 44 -10.70 -30.15 43.17
CA SER A 44 -10.73 -31.52 42.62
C SER A 44 -11.93 -32.00 41.81
N ILE A 45 -12.97 -31.19 41.55
CA ILE A 45 -14.14 -31.66 40.77
C ILE A 45 -14.15 -31.14 39.33
N LEU A 46 -13.65 -29.92 39.09
CA LEU A 46 -13.65 -29.31 37.75
C LEU A 46 -12.42 -29.68 36.90
N ASP A 47 -11.31 -30.08 37.52
CA ASP A 47 -10.09 -30.51 36.81
C ASP A 47 -10.24 -31.90 36.14
N ASN A 48 -11.31 -32.64 36.43
CA ASN A 48 -11.56 -34.00 35.89
C ASN A 48 -12.42 -34.02 34.61
N VAL A 49 -12.81 -32.86 34.08
CA VAL A 49 -13.71 -32.74 32.91
C VAL A 49 -13.00 -32.13 31.70
N ALA A 50 -11.68 -32.23 31.65
CA ALA A 50 -10.95 -32.11 30.38
C ALA A 50 -10.73 -33.53 29.85
N LEU A 51 -11.60 -33.97 28.93
CA LEU A 51 -11.34 -35.16 28.11
C LEU A 51 -9.95 -34.99 27.49
N ASP A 52 -9.02 -35.86 27.88
CA ASP A 52 -7.65 -35.96 27.38
C ASP A 52 -6.66 -34.83 27.70
N ASP A 53 -6.77 -34.11 28.84
CA ASP A 53 -5.63 -33.27 29.29
C ASP A 53 -4.40 -34.17 29.56
N PRO A 54 -3.25 -33.96 28.89
CA PRO A 54 -2.00 -34.68 29.15
C PRO A 54 -1.56 -34.70 30.60
N ARG A 55 -2.00 -33.71 31.39
CA ARG A 55 -1.64 -33.46 32.79
C ARG A 55 -2.65 -34.02 33.79
N ALA A 56 -3.80 -34.52 33.33
CA ALA A 56 -4.77 -35.14 34.22
C ALA A 56 -4.22 -36.48 34.75
N GLU A 57 -4.43 -36.72 36.04
CA GLU A 57 -3.98 -37.97 36.68
C GLU A 57 -4.77 -39.18 36.16
N CYS A 58 -6.03 -38.97 35.76
CA CYS A 58 -6.91 -39.93 35.12
C CYS A 58 -7.26 -39.49 33.69
N ARG A 59 -7.40 -40.45 32.78
CA ARG A 59 -7.77 -40.28 31.37
C ARG A 59 -9.27 -40.50 31.15
N ASN A 60 -9.75 -40.17 29.95
CA ASN A 60 -11.11 -40.47 29.50
C ASN A 60 -12.22 -40.03 30.47
N GLY A 61 -12.02 -38.91 31.18
CA GLY A 61 -12.99 -38.39 32.16
C GLY A 61 -13.05 -39.17 33.48
N GLY A 62 -12.02 -39.96 33.81
CA GLY A 62 -11.90 -40.62 35.12
C GLY A 62 -11.77 -39.60 36.26
N ILE A 63 -12.27 -39.98 37.44
CA ILE A 63 -12.29 -39.13 38.64
C ILE A 63 -11.14 -39.53 39.56
N TYR A 64 -10.18 -38.63 39.79
CA TYR A 64 -9.08 -38.88 40.72
C TYR A 64 -9.51 -38.64 42.17
N ALA A 65 -9.57 -39.68 42.99
CA ALA A 65 -9.90 -39.57 44.42
C ALA A 65 -9.11 -40.59 45.27
N GLY A 66 -8.62 -40.15 46.44
CA GLY A 66 -7.94 -41.04 47.39
C GLY A 66 -6.64 -41.67 46.89
N GLY A 67 -6.01 -41.11 45.85
CA GLY A 67 -4.80 -41.66 45.23
C GLY A 67 -5.06 -42.70 44.14
N ILE A 68 -6.34 -42.89 43.74
CA ILE A 68 -6.77 -43.87 42.74
C ILE A 68 -7.69 -43.18 41.72
N CYS A 69 -7.66 -43.63 40.46
CA CYS A 69 -8.62 -43.20 39.45
C CYS A 69 -9.89 -44.05 39.49
N HIS A 70 -11.04 -43.39 39.58
CA HIS A 70 -12.35 -44.01 39.41
C HIS A 70 -12.83 -43.81 37.99
N CYS A 71 -12.80 -44.86 37.19
CA CYS A 71 -13.17 -44.81 35.78
C CYS A 71 -14.68 -44.72 35.61
N ILE A 72 -15.08 -43.95 34.59
CA ILE A 72 -16.47 -43.95 34.11
C ILE A 72 -16.78 -45.28 33.41
N LYS A 73 -18.07 -45.54 33.16
CA LYS A 73 -18.54 -46.80 32.58
C LYS A 73 -18.02 -46.95 31.15
N GLY A 74 -17.33 -48.06 30.87
CA GLY A 74 -16.72 -48.37 29.57
C GLY A 74 -15.21 -48.12 29.52
N GLN A 75 -14.59 -47.69 30.63
CA GLN A 75 -13.18 -47.37 30.74
C GLN A 75 -12.56 -48.17 31.89
N THR A 76 -11.29 -48.52 31.73
CA THR A 76 -10.55 -49.39 32.66
C THR A 76 -9.07 -49.01 32.69
N GLY A 77 -8.30 -49.67 33.56
CA GLY A 77 -6.90 -49.34 33.85
C GLY A 77 -6.73 -48.43 35.07
N ASP A 78 -5.52 -48.39 35.61
CA ASP A 78 -5.19 -47.63 36.83
C ASP A 78 -5.36 -46.12 36.65
N LYS A 79 -5.32 -45.64 35.41
CA LYS A 79 -5.55 -44.25 35.03
C LYS A 79 -6.70 -44.10 34.04
N CYS A 80 -7.58 -45.09 33.90
CA CYS A 80 -8.71 -45.08 32.96
C CYS A 80 -8.29 -44.89 31.49
N GLU A 81 -7.08 -45.34 31.14
CA GLU A 81 -6.48 -45.19 29.82
C GLU A 81 -6.92 -46.27 28.82
N HIS A 82 -7.61 -47.31 29.28
CA HIS A 82 -8.11 -48.42 28.48
C HIS A 82 -9.63 -48.41 28.39
N PHE A 83 -10.18 -49.11 27.40
CA PHE A 83 -11.61 -49.30 27.21
C PHE A 83 -12.03 -50.70 27.66
N GLU A 84 -13.22 -50.82 28.22
CA GLU A 84 -13.80 -52.08 28.69
C GLU A 84 -14.40 -52.87 27.51
N CYS A 85 -13.52 -53.37 26.65
CA CYS A 85 -13.91 -54.18 25.49
C CYS A 85 -14.33 -55.59 25.94
N VAL A 86 -15.56 -56.00 25.63
CA VAL A 86 -16.09 -57.30 26.05
C VAL A 86 -15.45 -58.44 25.25
N HIS A 87 -15.42 -58.30 23.92
CA HIS A 87 -14.85 -59.27 22.97
C HIS A 87 -13.93 -58.59 21.97
N GLY A 88 -12.87 -57.98 22.47
CA GLY A 88 -11.93 -57.23 21.65
C GLY A 88 -10.75 -56.70 22.43
N LEU A 89 -9.88 -56.00 21.72
CA LEU A 89 -8.69 -55.38 22.29
C LEU A 89 -8.90 -53.88 22.40
N SER A 90 -8.72 -53.34 23.62
CA SER A 90 -8.72 -51.88 23.83
C SER A 90 -7.55 -51.25 23.08
N VAL A 91 -7.82 -50.23 22.25
CA VAL A 91 -6.74 -49.41 21.65
C VAL A 91 -6.08 -48.49 22.68
N GLY A 92 -6.78 -48.17 23.76
CA GLY A 92 -6.32 -47.33 24.86
C GLY A 92 -5.79 -45.98 24.38
N PHE A 93 -4.57 -45.62 24.79
CA PHE A 93 -3.92 -44.35 24.42
C PHE A 93 -3.70 -44.14 22.90
N ARG A 94 -3.84 -45.19 22.08
CA ARG A 94 -3.75 -45.07 20.61
C ARG A 94 -5.07 -44.68 19.97
N PHE A 95 -6.15 -44.62 20.74
CA PHE A 95 -7.43 -44.16 20.27
C PHE A 95 -7.28 -42.77 19.68
N ASP A 96 -7.60 -42.67 18.40
CA ASP A 96 -7.58 -41.43 17.65
C ASP A 96 -8.76 -41.50 16.68
N PRO A 97 -9.83 -40.72 16.89
CA PRO A 97 -10.99 -40.74 16.03
C PRO A 97 -10.67 -40.38 14.57
N GLU A 98 -9.51 -39.77 14.30
CA GLU A 98 -9.03 -39.44 12.95
C GLU A 98 -8.15 -40.53 12.32
N SER A 99 -7.77 -41.56 13.09
CA SER A 99 -6.92 -42.65 12.62
C SER A 99 -7.70 -43.69 11.83
N LEU A 100 -7.21 -44.06 10.65
CA LEU A 100 -7.77 -45.14 9.83
C LEU A 100 -7.78 -46.52 10.52
N LEU A 101 -6.96 -46.72 11.54
CA LEU A 101 -6.79 -48.02 12.22
C LEU A 101 -7.24 -48.00 13.69
N PHE A 102 -7.26 -46.84 14.32
CA PHE A 102 -7.53 -46.69 15.76
C PHE A 102 -8.68 -45.71 16.04
N SER A 103 -9.60 -45.55 15.08
CA SER A 103 -10.81 -44.73 15.19
C SER A 103 -11.87 -45.29 16.12
N GLU A 104 -11.77 -46.57 16.51
CA GLU A 104 -12.68 -47.23 17.43
C GLU A 104 -11.96 -47.53 18.76
N PRO A 105 -12.65 -47.40 19.92
CA PRO A 105 -12.05 -47.65 21.24
C PRO A 105 -11.67 -49.12 21.47
N CYS A 106 -12.28 -50.02 20.70
CA CYS A 106 -12.01 -51.45 20.73
C CYS A 106 -11.81 -52.00 19.32
N ILE A 107 -10.82 -52.89 19.16
CA ILE A 107 -10.67 -53.73 17.97
C ILE A 107 -11.40 -55.05 18.25
N CYS A 108 -12.59 -55.22 17.66
CA CYS A 108 -13.43 -56.37 17.95
C CYS A 108 -12.91 -57.68 17.34
N GLU A 109 -13.13 -58.77 18.07
CA GLU A 109 -12.95 -60.12 17.56
C GLU A 109 -13.91 -60.41 16.39
N VAL A 110 -13.57 -61.40 15.56
CA VAL A 110 -14.36 -61.76 14.38
C VAL A 110 -15.81 -62.08 14.78
N GLY A 111 -16.74 -61.31 14.22
CA GLY A 111 -18.18 -61.47 14.44
C GLY A 111 -18.76 -60.61 15.56
N TRP A 112 -17.95 -59.98 16.41
CA TRP A 112 -18.42 -59.01 17.40
C TRP A 112 -18.40 -57.58 16.81
N LYS A 113 -19.36 -56.77 17.25
CA LYS A 113 -19.50 -55.35 16.87
C LYS A 113 -19.94 -54.51 18.07
N GLY A 114 -20.00 -53.20 17.84
CA GLY A 114 -20.28 -52.19 18.86
C GLY A 114 -19.00 -51.53 19.35
N GLU A 115 -19.11 -50.31 19.88
CA GLU A 115 -17.96 -49.55 20.38
C GLU A 115 -17.17 -50.35 21.42
N MET A 116 -17.85 -51.17 22.23
CA MET A 116 -17.25 -52.02 23.26
C MET A 116 -17.23 -53.51 22.89
N CYS A 117 -17.49 -53.86 21.63
CA CYS A 117 -17.57 -55.25 21.15
C CYS A 117 -18.54 -56.12 21.96
N ASP A 118 -19.67 -55.53 22.35
CA ASP A 118 -20.62 -56.06 23.32
C ASP A 118 -21.75 -56.85 22.65
N TYR A 119 -21.86 -56.82 21.33
CA TYR A 119 -22.93 -57.51 20.62
C TYR A 119 -22.46 -58.26 19.38
N ARG A 120 -23.15 -59.35 19.04
CA ARG A 120 -22.93 -60.14 17.82
C ARG A 120 -24.09 -59.91 16.85
N PRO A 121 -23.87 -59.14 15.76
CA PRO A 121 -24.90 -58.97 14.75
C PRO A 121 -25.33 -60.31 14.17
N ALA A 122 -26.65 -60.52 14.12
CA ALA A 122 -27.20 -61.67 13.43
C ALA A 122 -27.55 -61.28 11.99
N GLU A 123 -27.15 -62.11 11.03
CA GLU A 123 -27.55 -61.94 9.62
C GLU A 123 -29.08 -61.91 9.47
N LYS A 124 -29.79 -62.72 10.28
CA LYS A 124 -31.26 -62.73 10.37
C LYS A 124 -31.87 -61.39 10.84
N CYS A 125 -31.09 -60.55 11.50
CA CYS A 125 -31.48 -59.23 11.97
C CYS A 125 -30.88 -58.11 11.11
N GLY A 126 -30.62 -58.40 9.82
CA GLY A 126 -30.06 -57.44 8.87
C GLY A 126 -28.68 -56.90 9.28
N ASN A 127 -27.95 -57.61 10.14
CA ASN A 127 -26.72 -57.14 10.80
C ASN A 127 -26.88 -55.86 11.64
N LYS A 128 -28.10 -55.54 12.05
CA LYS A 128 -28.50 -54.32 12.80
C LYS A 128 -29.06 -54.64 14.18
N GLY A 129 -28.92 -55.88 14.63
CA GLY A 129 -29.42 -56.35 15.90
C GLY A 129 -28.87 -57.72 16.25
N GLU A 130 -29.14 -58.14 17.48
CA GLU A 130 -28.82 -59.46 17.99
C GLU A 130 -30.03 -60.40 17.91
N TRP A 131 -29.78 -61.68 17.66
CA TRP A 131 -30.82 -62.71 17.73
C TRP A 131 -30.91 -63.26 19.15
N LYS A 132 -31.99 -62.93 19.88
CA LYS A 132 -32.23 -63.35 21.26
C LYS A 132 -33.68 -63.77 21.46
N GLY A 133 -33.91 -64.93 22.08
CA GLY A 133 -35.26 -65.39 22.43
C GLY A 133 -36.24 -65.44 21.25
N ASP A 134 -35.79 -65.96 20.10
CA ASP A 134 -36.54 -66.05 18.83
C ASP A 134 -37.04 -64.70 18.26
N ARG A 135 -36.38 -63.60 18.62
CA ARG A 135 -36.62 -62.27 18.05
C ARG A 135 -35.32 -61.51 17.85
N CYS A 136 -35.37 -60.48 17.01
CA CYS A 136 -34.30 -59.51 16.90
C CYS A 136 -34.39 -58.44 18.00
N GLU A 137 -33.29 -58.23 18.72
CA GLU A 137 -33.05 -57.06 19.57
C GLU A 137 -32.21 -56.06 18.76
N CYS A 138 -32.87 -55.04 18.20
CA CYS A 138 -32.24 -54.06 17.32
C CYS A 138 -31.38 -53.07 18.09
N VAL A 139 -30.24 -52.70 17.49
CA VAL A 139 -29.29 -51.75 18.06
C VAL A 139 -29.60 -50.34 17.57
N GLY A 140 -29.39 -49.33 18.43
CA GLY A 140 -29.55 -47.93 18.07
C GLY A 140 -31.00 -47.55 17.77
N SER A 141 -31.24 -46.95 16.60
CA SER A 141 -32.56 -46.49 16.16
C SER A 141 -33.24 -47.45 15.17
N TYR A 142 -32.68 -48.65 14.97
CA TYR A 142 -33.28 -49.68 14.13
C TYR A 142 -34.46 -50.35 14.83
N PHE A 143 -35.46 -50.74 14.04
CA PHE A 143 -36.62 -51.46 14.53
C PHE A 143 -37.24 -52.37 13.45
N GLY A 144 -38.23 -53.16 13.85
CA GLY A 144 -38.85 -54.19 13.01
C GLY A 144 -38.44 -55.59 13.45
N SER A 145 -39.10 -56.61 12.90
CA SER A 145 -38.82 -58.02 13.21
C SER A 145 -37.41 -58.46 12.83
N GLU A 146 -36.81 -57.77 11.84
CA GLU A 146 -35.48 -58.05 11.29
C GLU A 146 -34.57 -56.80 11.33
N CYS A 147 -34.92 -55.81 12.15
CA CYS A 147 -34.21 -54.52 12.24
C CYS A 147 -34.04 -53.80 10.89
N GLN A 148 -35.02 -53.99 10.00
CA GLN A 148 -35.00 -53.50 8.63
C GLN A 148 -35.44 -52.04 8.47
N TYR A 149 -35.96 -51.43 9.54
CA TYR A 149 -36.43 -50.05 9.57
C TYR A 149 -35.60 -49.21 10.53
N THR A 150 -35.59 -47.90 10.32
CA THR A 150 -34.94 -46.89 11.17
C THR A 150 -35.96 -45.82 11.58
N SER A 151 -35.86 -45.32 12.81
CA SER A 151 -36.72 -44.26 13.34
C SER A 151 -36.16 -42.85 13.17
N LYS A 152 -34.93 -42.73 12.67
CA LYS A 152 -34.20 -41.46 12.55
C LYS A 152 -33.58 -41.36 11.16
N CYS A 153 -33.52 -40.15 10.61
CA CYS A 153 -32.72 -39.78 9.45
C CYS A 153 -31.98 -38.47 9.78
N VAL A 154 -30.74 -38.32 9.31
CA VAL A 154 -29.91 -37.13 9.49
C VAL A 154 -30.09 -36.20 8.29
N GLU A 155 -29.66 -36.62 7.09
CA GLU A 155 -29.80 -35.83 5.84
C GLU A 155 -30.74 -36.51 4.85
N GLY A 156 -32.03 -36.40 5.11
CA GLY A 156 -33.09 -36.96 4.27
C GLY A 156 -34.42 -36.99 4.99
N PHE A 157 -35.40 -37.67 4.40
CA PHE A 157 -36.73 -37.81 5.01
C PHE A 157 -37.10 -39.27 5.25
N LEU A 158 -37.77 -39.51 6.38
CA LEU A 158 -38.22 -40.83 6.77
C LEU A 158 -39.52 -41.20 6.04
N ARG A 159 -39.52 -42.31 5.30
CA ARG A 159 -40.70 -42.85 4.62
C ARG A 159 -40.81 -44.36 4.86
N ASN A 160 -41.93 -44.78 5.46
CA ASN A 160 -42.21 -46.18 5.78
C ASN A 160 -41.08 -46.88 6.56
N GLY A 161 -40.48 -46.17 7.53
CA GLY A 161 -39.38 -46.70 8.33
C GLY A 161 -38.04 -46.79 7.59
N ARG A 162 -37.88 -46.17 6.42
CA ARG A 162 -36.60 -46.09 5.71
C ARG A 162 -36.26 -44.65 5.40
N CYS A 163 -34.97 -44.30 5.46
CA CYS A 163 -34.53 -42.98 5.06
C CYS A 163 -34.44 -42.90 3.53
N ILE A 164 -34.97 -41.81 2.98
CA ILE A 164 -34.72 -41.39 1.60
C ILE A 164 -33.75 -40.22 1.70
N CYS A 165 -32.48 -40.50 1.38
CA CYS A 165 -31.39 -39.55 1.56
C CYS A 165 -31.48 -38.38 0.58
N ASP A 166 -31.07 -37.22 1.06
CA ASP A 166 -30.87 -36.06 0.21
C ASP A 166 -29.71 -36.30 -0.77
N VAL A 167 -29.70 -35.58 -1.89
CA VAL A 167 -28.72 -35.80 -2.95
C VAL A 167 -27.30 -35.60 -2.41
N GLY A 168 -26.53 -36.68 -2.39
CA GLY A 168 -25.16 -36.67 -1.89
C GLY A 168 -24.98 -37.12 -0.46
N PHE A 169 -26.00 -37.72 0.14
CA PHE A 169 -25.90 -38.44 1.39
C PHE A 169 -26.24 -39.91 1.16
N GLU A 170 -25.56 -40.77 1.90
CA GLU A 170 -25.75 -42.21 1.92
C GLU A 170 -25.69 -42.73 3.37
N GLY A 171 -25.80 -44.05 3.51
CA GLY A 171 -25.95 -44.71 4.79
C GLY A 171 -27.41 -44.90 5.19
N ASP A 172 -27.64 -45.76 6.17
CA ASP A 172 -28.97 -46.11 6.66
C ASP A 172 -29.69 -44.94 7.34
N TYR A 173 -28.92 -44.02 7.93
CA TYR A 173 -29.39 -42.78 8.53
C TYR A 173 -29.19 -41.56 7.64
N CYS A 174 -28.64 -41.70 6.44
CA CYS A 174 -28.22 -40.58 5.58
C CYS A 174 -27.25 -39.62 6.28
N ASP A 175 -26.27 -40.17 6.98
CA ASP A 175 -25.26 -39.46 7.76
C ASP A 175 -23.87 -39.47 7.11
N GLU A 176 -23.72 -40.19 6.01
CA GLU A 176 -22.46 -40.28 5.25
C GLU A 176 -22.54 -39.36 4.03
N ILE A 177 -21.68 -38.34 3.95
CA ILE A 177 -21.61 -37.47 2.77
C ILE A 177 -20.84 -38.13 1.62
N VAL A 178 -21.40 -38.06 0.41
CA VAL A 178 -20.76 -38.47 -0.83
C VAL A 178 -20.12 -37.26 -1.51
N CYS A 179 -18.80 -37.14 -1.37
CA CYS A 179 -18.02 -36.07 -1.99
C CYS A 179 -17.85 -36.30 -3.49
N VAL A 180 -18.07 -35.25 -4.31
CA VAL A 180 -17.82 -35.32 -5.76
C VAL A 180 -16.32 -35.24 -6.05
N TYR A 181 -15.65 -34.33 -5.33
CA TYR A 181 -14.20 -34.23 -5.26
C TYR A 181 -13.79 -34.13 -3.79
N GLY A 182 -12.62 -34.64 -3.43
CA GLY A 182 -12.15 -34.64 -2.03
C GLY A 182 -12.63 -35.84 -1.22
N SER A 183 -12.54 -35.72 0.10
CA SER A 183 -12.83 -36.79 1.06
C SER A 183 -13.77 -36.29 2.16
N PRO A 184 -14.59 -37.14 2.78
CA PRO A 184 -15.41 -36.75 3.93
C PRO A 184 -14.54 -36.21 5.08
N ASP A 185 -14.98 -35.12 5.69
CA ASP A 185 -14.37 -34.56 6.89
C ASP A 185 -14.86 -35.34 8.11
N PHE A 186 -14.00 -36.22 8.61
CA PHE A 186 -14.28 -37.06 9.78
C PHE A 186 -14.40 -36.24 11.08
N LYS A 187 -13.85 -35.02 11.14
CA LYS A 187 -13.98 -34.15 12.33
C LYS A 187 -15.41 -33.66 12.51
N ASN A 188 -16.14 -33.48 11.42
CA ASN A 188 -17.49 -32.94 11.41
C ASN A 188 -18.56 -33.99 11.10
N ARG A 189 -18.42 -35.19 11.67
CA ARG A 189 -19.36 -36.32 11.51
C ARG A 189 -19.68 -36.63 10.05
N THR A 190 -18.70 -36.48 9.16
CA THR A 190 -18.86 -36.71 7.72
C THR A 190 -20.03 -35.95 7.09
N LEU A 191 -20.36 -34.76 7.61
CA LEU A 191 -21.43 -33.89 7.06
C LEU A 191 -20.89 -32.82 6.10
N SER A 192 -19.57 -32.77 5.90
CA SER A 192 -18.85 -31.90 4.98
C SER A 192 -17.71 -32.64 4.31
N CYS A 193 -17.25 -32.15 3.16
CA CYS A 193 -16.11 -32.68 2.45
C CYS A 193 -14.90 -31.74 2.54
N ASP A 194 -13.71 -32.32 2.67
CA ASP A 194 -12.44 -31.63 2.53
C ASP A 194 -12.12 -31.42 1.03
N CYS A 195 -12.38 -30.20 0.55
CA CYS A 195 -12.24 -29.86 -0.86
C CYS A 195 -10.80 -29.49 -1.27
N PRO A 196 -10.29 -30.01 -2.40
CA PRO A 196 -9.07 -29.52 -3.01
C PRO A 196 -9.19 -28.04 -3.43
N ASP A 197 -8.07 -27.35 -3.58
CA ASP A 197 -8.00 -25.89 -3.83
C ASP A 197 -8.77 -25.35 -5.04
N LYS A 198 -9.12 -26.20 -6.01
CA LYS A 198 -9.90 -25.81 -7.20
C LYS A 198 -11.41 -25.84 -6.95
N TYR A 199 -11.86 -26.61 -5.95
CA TYR A 199 -13.27 -26.91 -5.71
C TYR A 199 -13.77 -26.29 -4.41
N THR A 200 -15.09 -26.11 -4.32
CA THR A 200 -15.82 -25.60 -3.16
C THR A 200 -17.23 -26.19 -3.17
N GLY A 201 -18.01 -25.92 -2.13
CA GLY A 201 -19.33 -26.52 -1.93
C GLY A 201 -19.28 -27.63 -0.88
N ARG A 202 -20.46 -28.04 -0.38
CA ARG A 202 -20.55 -29.02 0.72
C ARG A 202 -19.96 -30.38 0.32
N ARG A 203 -20.07 -30.73 -0.97
CA ARG A 203 -19.57 -31.95 -1.61
C ARG A 203 -18.49 -31.68 -2.65
N CYS A 204 -17.89 -30.48 -2.62
CA CYS A 204 -16.90 -30.01 -3.59
C CYS A 204 -17.41 -30.02 -5.05
N GLU A 205 -18.70 -29.76 -5.21
CA GLU A 205 -19.45 -29.81 -6.47
C GLU A 205 -19.45 -28.48 -7.24
N GLN A 206 -18.64 -27.51 -6.80
CA GLN A 206 -18.55 -26.18 -7.39
C GLN A 206 -17.09 -25.77 -7.59
N CYS A 207 -16.83 -24.88 -8.56
CA CYS A 207 -15.51 -24.29 -8.71
C CYS A 207 -15.30 -23.21 -7.64
N LYS A 208 -14.14 -23.21 -6.97
CA LYS A 208 -13.79 -22.19 -5.95
C LYS A 208 -13.69 -20.78 -6.54
N LYS A 209 -13.34 -20.66 -7.82
CA LYS A 209 -13.22 -19.39 -8.55
C LYS A 209 -14.29 -19.32 -9.63
N HIS A 210 -14.96 -18.17 -9.73
CA HIS A 210 -15.92 -17.87 -10.78
C HIS A 210 -15.38 -16.76 -11.70
N GLY A 211 -15.65 -16.87 -13.01
CA GLY A 211 -15.32 -15.83 -13.97
C GLY A 211 -15.55 -16.27 -15.41
N PRO A 212 -15.68 -15.34 -16.37
CA PRO A 212 -15.96 -15.65 -17.78
C PRO A 212 -14.81 -16.39 -18.49
N LEU A 213 -13.64 -16.40 -17.85
CA LEU A 213 -12.41 -17.06 -18.31
C LEU A 213 -12.21 -18.44 -17.70
N ILE A 214 -13.04 -18.83 -16.73
CA ILE A 214 -12.94 -20.10 -16.02
C ILE A 214 -14.00 -21.02 -16.62
N GLU A 215 -13.59 -22.22 -16.98
CA GLU A 215 -14.51 -23.25 -17.42
C GLU A 215 -15.45 -23.65 -16.29
N PRO A 216 -16.74 -23.88 -16.58
CA PRO A 216 -17.67 -24.33 -15.58
C PRO A 216 -17.24 -25.69 -15.01
N PHE A 217 -17.80 -26.02 -13.85
CA PHE A 217 -17.66 -27.33 -13.25
C PHE A 217 -17.99 -28.42 -14.29
N PRO A 218 -17.20 -29.50 -14.42
CA PRO A 218 -16.16 -29.98 -13.50
C PRO A 218 -14.72 -29.51 -13.77
N HIS A 219 -14.46 -28.80 -14.87
CA HIS A 219 -13.08 -28.53 -15.29
C HIS A 219 -12.40 -27.47 -14.41
N CYS A 220 -13.12 -26.40 -14.05
CA CYS A 220 -12.66 -25.36 -13.12
C CYS A 220 -11.28 -24.76 -13.45
N GLU A 221 -10.90 -24.77 -14.72
CA GLU A 221 -9.60 -24.29 -15.22
C GLU A 221 -9.76 -23.04 -16.08
N LEU A 222 -8.65 -22.35 -16.32
CA LEU A 222 -8.64 -21.21 -17.24
C LEU A 222 -8.82 -21.73 -18.66
N ASP A 223 -9.89 -21.30 -19.31
CA ASP A 223 -10.24 -21.61 -20.70
C ASP A 223 -9.02 -21.34 -21.62
N PRO A 224 -8.41 -22.39 -22.19
CA PRO A 224 -7.18 -22.27 -22.99
C PRO A 224 -7.37 -21.35 -24.21
N SER A 225 -8.58 -21.31 -24.77
CA SER A 225 -8.92 -20.47 -25.92
C SER A 225 -8.78 -18.99 -25.57
N LYS A 226 -9.28 -18.61 -24.38
CA LYS A 226 -9.24 -17.22 -23.91
C LYS A 226 -7.88 -16.82 -23.36
N LYS A 227 -7.10 -17.76 -22.85
CA LYS A 227 -5.73 -17.52 -22.34
C LYS A 227 -4.87 -16.77 -23.36
N LYS A 228 -4.87 -17.22 -24.62
CA LYS A 228 -4.10 -16.58 -25.71
C LYS A 228 -4.55 -15.15 -25.99
N HIS A 229 -5.85 -14.87 -25.87
CA HIS A 229 -6.38 -13.52 -26.03
C HIS A 229 -5.98 -12.61 -24.87
N ILE A 230 -5.97 -13.13 -23.65
CA ILE A 230 -5.52 -12.38 -22.46
C ILE A 230 -4.03 -12.06 -22.56
N GLU A 231 -3.20 -13.03 -22.94
CA GLU A 231 -1.75 -12.85 -23.11
C GLU A 231 -1.47 -11.79 -24.18
N LYS A 232 -2.12 -11.89 -25.36
CA LYS A 232 -2.02 -10.86 -26.41
C LYS A 232 -2.50 -9.48 -25.94
N ALA A 233 -3.59 -9.42 -25.18
CA ALA A 233 -4.08 -8.16 -24.62
C ALA A 233 -3.10 -7.57 -23.59
N ALA A 234 -2.46 -8.42 -22.78
CA ALA A 234 -1.43 -8.00 -21.83
C ALA A 234 -0.19 -7.46 -22.56
N GLU A 235 0.29 -8.16 -23.60
CA GLU A 235 1.39 -7.69 -24.45
C GLU A 235 1.05 -6.37 -25.13
N HIS A 236 -0.16 -6.21 -25.66
CA HIS A 236 -0.61 -4.97 -26.28
C HIS A 236 -0.63 -3.82 -25.27
N ARG A 237 -1.17 -4.04 -24.06
CA ARG A 237 -1.14 -3.07 -22.96
C ARG A 237 0.30 -2.66 -22.59
N GLN A 238 1.24 -3.61 -22.58
CA GLN A 238 2.65 -3.31 -22.32
C GLN A 238 3.28 -2.46 -23.44
N LYS A 239 3.01 -2.76 -24.71
CA LYS A 239 3.47 -1.97 -25.87
C LYS A 239 2.91 -0.54 -25.81
N VAL A 240 1.62 -0.38 -25.50
CA VAL A 240 0.98 0.93 -25.33
C VAL A 240 1.63 1.72 -24.18
N LYS A 241 1.82 1.10 -23.01
CA LYS A 241 2.50 1.76 -21.87
C LYS A 241 3.92 2.21 -22.21
N LYS A 242 4.69 1.38 -22.94
CA LYS A 242 6.04 1.74 -23.42
C LYS A 242 6.00 2.90 -24.42
N GLY A 243 5.03 2.90 -25.34
CA GLY A 243 4.80 3.99 -26.29
C GLY A 243 4.46 5.32 -25.60
N ILE A 244 3.56 5.29 -24.62
CA ILE A 244 3.20 6.47 -23.81
C ILE A 244 4.42 7.02 -23.07
N ARG A 245 5.22 6.15 -22.43
CA ARG A 245 6.45 6.56 -21.74
C ARG A 245 7.46 7.23 -22.66
N ASN A 246 7.65 6.72 -23.88
CA ASN A 246 8.57 7.31 -24.86
C ASN A 246 8.06 8.67 -25.36
N ARG A 247 6.76 8.81 -25.61
CA ARG A 247 6.16 10.11 -25.99
C ARG A 247 6.33 11.14 -24.88
N LEU A 248 6.09 10.77 -23.62
CA LEU A 248 6.31 11.67 -22.48
C LEU A 248 7.77 12.09 -22.34
N ARG A 249 8.73 11.19 -22.59
CA ARG A 249 10.17 11.54 -22.61
C ARG A 249 10.51 12.55 -23.70
N ILE A 250 9.99 12.36 -24.92
CA ILE A 250 10.22 13.30 -26.03
C ILE A 250 9.62 14.67 -25.70
N ILE A 251 8.38 14.71 -25.20
CA ILE A 251 7.73 15.96 -24.79
C ILE A 251 8.56 16.67 -23.71
N ALA A 252 9.05 15.95 -22.71
CA ALA A 252 9.90 16.53 -21.66
C ALA A 252 11.20 17.14 -22.22
N ILE A 253 11.86 16.48 -23.17
CA ILE A 253 13.07 16.99 -23.84
C ILE A 253 12.74 18.25 -24.66
N CYS A 254 11.64 18.25 -25.42
CA CYS A 254 11.23 19.42 -26.20
C CYS A 254 10.90 20.61 -25.31
N VAL A 255 10.19 20.40 -24.20
CA VAL A 255 9.88 21.46 -23.23
C VAL A 255 11.17 22.01 -22.58
N ALA A 256 12.13 21.14 -22.24
CA ALA A 256 13.42 21.56 -21.73
C ALA A 256 14.25 22.36 -22.76
N ALA A 257 14.25 21.95 -24.03
CA ALA A 257 14.94 22.67 -25.09
C ALA A 257 14.32 24.07 -25.32
N LEU A 258 12.98 24.15 -25.35
CA LEU A 258 12.27 25.42 -25.50
C LEU A 258 12.48 26.36 -24.30
N SER A 259 12.55 25.82 -23.08
CA SER A 259 12.84 26.63 -21.89
C SER A 259 14.27 27.19 -21.92
N VAL A 260 15.25 26.43 -22.40
CA VAL A 260 16.63 26.90 -22.59
C VAL A 260 16.69 28.00 -23.67
N VAL A 261 16.02 27.82 -24.81
CA VAL A 261 15.99 28.85 -25.88
C VAL A 261 15.32 30.13 -25.37
N ALA A 262 14.19 30.01 -24.67
CA ALA A 262 13.50 31.16 -24.07
C ALA A 262 14.39 31.87 -23.04
N PHE A 263 15.13 31.11 -22.22
CA PHE A 263 16.07 31.66 -21.25
C PHE A 263 17.23 32.40 -21.92
N VAL A 264 17.85 31.82 -22.95
CA VAL A 264 18.94 32.48 -23.72
C VAL A 264 18.43 33.75 -24.41
N ALA A 265 17.24 33.71 -25.02
CA ALA A 265 16.63 34.88 -25.65
C ALA A 265 16.30 35.97 -24.62
N PHE A 266 15.82 35.59 -23.43
CA PHE A 266 15.56 36.51 -22.33
C PHE A 266 16.85 37.16 -21.84
N MET A 267 17.90 36.37 -21.59
CA MET A 267 19.22 36.87 -21.18
C MET A 267 19.83 37.79 -22.25
N GLY A 268 19.73 37.42 -23.53
CA GLY A 268 20.17 38.25 -24.65
C GLY A 268 19.43 39.59 -24.72
N ARG A 269 18.11 39.60 -24.51
CA ARG A 269 17.32 40.84 -24.42
C ARG A 269 17.70 41.69 -23.22
N CYS A 270 17.93 41.08 -22.06
CA CYS A 270 18.40 41.78 -20.86
C CYS A 270 19.77 42.42 -21.07
N MET A 271 20.72 41.68 -21.65
CA MET A 271 22.05 42.19 -21.98
C MET A 271 22.00 43.31 -23.04
N HIS A 272 21.19 43.15 -24.09
CA HIS A 272 21.03 44.19 -25.12
C HIS A 272 20.43 45.47 -24.52
N LYS A 273 19.38 45.36 -23.70
CA LYS A 273 18.82 46.51 -22.99
C LYS A 273 19.89 47.21 -22.14
N ASN A 274 20.64 46.45 -21.33
CA ASN A 274 21.71 47.02 -20.50
C ASN A 274 22.80 47.69 -21.34
N ALA A 275 23.19 47.09 -22.48
CA ALA A 275 24.18 47.67 -23.39
C ALA A 275 23.66 48.95 -24.07
N THR A 276 22.39 48.97 -24.49
CA THR A 276 21.78 50.19 -25.08
C THR A 276 21.69 51.32 -24.06
N THR A 277 21.28 51.03 -22.82
CA THR A 277 21.24 52.01 -21.74
C THR A 277 22.64 52.53 -21.41
N ALA A 278 23.64 51.66 -21.36
CA ALA A 278 25.03 52.05 -21.15
C ALA A 278 25.57 52.94 -22.28
N LYS A 279 25.21 52.64 -23.55
CA LYS A 279 25.62 53.45 -24.71
C LYS A 279 24.95 54.83 -24.70
N GLN A 280 23.65 54.89 -24.39
CA GLN A 280 22.93 56.17 -24.25
C GLN A 280 23.53 57.04 -23.14
N LEU A 281 23.89 56.44 -22.00
CA LEU A 281 24.53 57.16 -20.90
C LEU A 281 25.91 57.72 -21.29
N ARG A 282 26.71 56.96 -22.04
CA ARG A 282 28.00 57.45 -22.58
C ARG A 282 27.79 58.60 -23.55
N ASN A 283 26.88 58.45 -24.52
CA ASN A 283 26.57 59.51 -25.48
C ASN A 283 26.11 60.79 -24.78
N MET A 284 25.25 60.69 -23.75
CA MET A 284 24.81 61.85 -22.95
C MET A 284 25.97 62.57 -22.27
N LYS A 285 26.93 61.82 -21.70
CA LYS A 285 28.14 62.40 -21.10
C LYS A 285 29.01 63.11 -22.15
N ASP A 286 29.25 62.48 -23.30
CA ASP A 286 30.03 63.07 -24.38
C ASP A 286 29.37 64.35 -24.93
N THR A 287 28.04 64.37 -25.10
CA THR A 287 27.31 65.59 -25.51
C THR A 287 27.36 66.69 -24.45
N ALA A 288 27.29 66.34 -23.16
CA ALA A 288 27.40 67.31 -22.08
C ALA A 288 28.80 67.94 -21.99
N GLU A 289 29.85 67.13 -22.21
CA GLU A 289 31.23 67.62 -22.29
C GLU A 289 31.45 68.52 -23.51
N ARG A 290 30.95 68.13 -24.69
CA ARG A 290 31.03 68.99 -25.90
C ARG A 290 30.34 70.33 -25.69
N HIS A 291 29.15 70.34 -25.07
CA HIS A 291 28.46 71.60 -24.74
C HIS A 291 29.27 72.47 -23.77
N ARG A 292 29.92 71.88 -22.77
CA ARG A 292 30.79 72.62 -21.83
C ARG A 292 32.00 73.23 -22.55
N LEU A 293 32.66 72.47 -23.41
CA LEU A 293 33.82 72.96 -24.18
C LEU A 293 33.43 74.10 -25.12
N LEU A 294 32.33 73.96 -25.87
CA LEU A 294 31.83 75.02 -26.75
C LEU A 294 31.45 76.29 -25.97
N THR A 295 30.78 76.13 -24.82
CA THR A 295 30.41 77.28 -23.98
C THR A 295 31.64 78.01 -23.45
N ASN A 296 32.68 77.28 -23.05
CA ASN A 296 33.95 77.86 -22.64
C ASN A 296 34.66 78.56 -23.81
N HIS A 297 34.63 77.98 -25.02
CA HIS A 297 35.25 78.59 -26.20
C HIS A 297 34.53 79.89 -26.62
N VAL A 298 33.20 79.93 -26.58
CA VAL A 298 32.43 81.15 -26.89
C VAL A 298 32.71 82.24 -25.85
N ARG A 299 32.85 81.87 -24.56
CA ARG A 299 33.25 82.82 -23.50
C ARG A 299 34.64 83.38 -23.75
N LEU A 300 35.59 82.56 -24.20
CA LEU A 300 36.95 83.01 -24.52
C LEU A 300 36.97 83.95 -25.73
N GLN A 301 36.24 83.64 -26.81
CA GLN A 301 36.16 84.55 -27.95
C GLN A 301 35.54 85.89 -27.58
N LYS A 302 34.47 85.88 -26.78
CA LYS A 302 33.85 87.12 -26.31
C LYS A 302 34.81 87.94 -25.44
N PHE A 303 35.65 87.26 -24.64
CA PHE A 303 36.71 87.93 -23.87
C PHE A 303 37.78 88.54 -24.79
N GLU A 304 38.24 87.81 -25.80
CA GLU A 304 39.19 88.32 -26.80
C GLU A 304 38.63 89.52 -27.58
N GLU A 305 37.35 89.49 -27.97
CA GLU A 305 36.66 90.60 -28.62
C GLU A 305 36.57 91.83 -27.71
N THR A 306 36.23 91.66 -26.42
CA THR A 306 36.19 92.78 -25.47
C THR A 306 37.58 93.40 -25.26
N VAL A 307 38.64 92.59 -25.18
CA VAL A 307 40.01 93.07 -25.05
C VAL A 307 40.45 93.80 -26.34
N ALA A 308 40.10 93.28 -27.51
CA ALA A 308 40.41 93.92 -28.80
C ALA A 308 39.68 95.26 -28.96
N GLN A 309 38.44 95.36 -28.49
CA GLN A 309 37.65 96.59 -28.53
C GLN A 309 38.25 97.66 -27.60
N GLU A 310 38.62 97.29 -26.36
CA GLU A 310 39.34 98.19 -25.44
C GLU A 310 40.69 98.65 -26.02
N CYS A 311 41.42 97.77 -26.72
CA CYS A 311 42.63 98.17 -27.43
C CYS A 311 42.33 99.15 -28.58
N SER A 312 41.25 98.94 -29.34
CA SER A 312 40.89 99.84 -30.45
C SER A 312 40.47 101.23 -29.97
N GLU A 313 39.67 101.30 -28.90
CA GLU A 313 39.23 102.56 -28.30
C GLU A 313 40.41 103.32 -27.69
N ASN A 314 41.35 102.63 -27.03
CA ASN A 314 42.59 103.25 -26.56
C ASN A 314 43.48 103.74 -27.71
N THR A 315 43.51 103.03 -28.84
CA THR A 315 44.29 103.44 -30.02
C THR A 315 43.65 104.63 -30.74
N GLU A 316 42.31 104.69 -30.75
CA GLU A 316 41.56 105.80 -31.35
C GLU A 316 41.57 107.03 -30.45
N ALA A 317 41.48 106.87 -29.14
CA ALA A 317 41.73 107.92 -28.16
C ALA A 317 43.15 108.51 -28.32
N ALA A 318 44.17 107.64 -28.45
CA ALA A 318 45.54 108.08 -28.72
C ALA A 318 45.68 108.82 -30.05
N ARG A 319 44.96 108.41 -31.11
CA ARG A 319 44.97 109.11 -32.42
C ARG A 319 44.23 110.44 -32.41
N ILE A 320 43.15 110.57 -31.64
CA ILE A 320 42.39 111.82 -31.48
C ILE A 320 43.20 112.81 -30.65
N GLU A 321 43.87 112.33 -29.60
CA GLU A 321 44.79 113.14 -28.79
C GLU A 321 45.99 113.62 -29.64
N GLU A 322 46.54 112.76 -30.51
CA GLU A 322 47.60 113.10 -31.47
C GLU A 322 47.13 114.12 -32.54
N ARG A 323 45.85 114.08 -32.98
CA ARG A 323 45.27 115.08 -33.90
C ARG A 323 45.04 116.43 -33.24
N HIS A 324 44.64 116.46 -31.98
CA HIS A 324 44.48 117.71 -31.23
C HIS A 324 45.83 118.35 -30.90
N ARG A 325 46.89 117.56 -30.70
CA ARG A 325 48.25 118.05 -30.45
C ARG A 325 48.94 118.67 -31.67
N ARG A 326 48.52 118.31 -32.90
CA ARG A 326 49.16 118.77 -34.16
C ARG A 326 48.65 120.11 -34.70
N LYS A 327 47.66 120.75 -34.05
CA LYS A 327 47.15 122.09 -34.42
C LYS A 327 47.75 123.26 -33.62
N SER A 328 48.72 123.00 -32.75
CA SER A 328 49.56 124.00 -32.10
C SER A 328 51.03 123.62 -32.31
N GLU A 329 51.62 124.28 -33.30
CA GLU A 329 53.01 124.25 -33.80
C GLU A 329 54.14 124.27 -32.73
N PRO A 330 55.43 124.12 -33.10
CA PRO A 330 56.01 123.48 -34.29
C PRO A 330 57.18 122.52 -33.93
N ALA A 331 57.57 121.70 -34.92
CA ALA A 331 58.89 121.07 -35.05
C ALA A 331 59.38 120.02 -34.01
N VAL A 332 60.26 119.16 -34.53
CA VAL A 332 61.20 118.27 -33.85
C VAL A 332 60.68 116.87 -33.52
N LEU A 333 60.91 115.98 -34.49
CA LEU A 333 60.65 114.55 -34.49
C LEU A 333 61.92 113.76 -34.15
N LYS A 334 61.77 112.89 -33.15
CA LYS A 334 62.30 111.52 -32.97
C LYS A 334 63.80 111.28 -32.74
N LEU A 335 64.04 110.85 -31.50
CA LEU A 335 64.99 109.80 -31.09
C LEU A 335 64.78 108.49 -31.88
N GLY A 336 65.89 107.77 -32.09
CA GLY A 336 65.91 106.40 -32.57
C GLY A 336 66.39 105.39 -31.51
N ILE A 337 66.22 104.11 -31.88
CA ILE A 337 66.85 102.87 -31.39
C ILE A 337 66.10 102.20 -30.21
N ARG A 338 65.35 101.08 -30.35
CA ARG A 338 65.54 99.69 -30.90
C ARG A 338 66.10 98.70 -29.85
N LYS A 339 65.41 97.57 -29.66
CA LYS A 339 65.85 96.25 -29.13
C LYS A 339 64.66 95.28 -29.28
N GLU A 340 64.59 94.41 -30.29
CA GLU A 340 65.21 93.08 -30.48
C GLU A 340 65.03 92.03 -29.38
N LYS A 341 64.26 90.99 -29.77
CA LYS A 341 64.36 89.53 -29.57
C LYS A 341 64.98 88.97 -28.28
N ILE A 342 64.31 87.96 -27.72
CA ILE A 342 64.92 86.68 -27.27
C ILE A 342 63.87 85.56 -27.36
N LYS A 343 64.30 84.41 -27.88
CA LYS A 343 63.64 83.08 -27.90
C LYS A 343 63.87 82.35 -26.57
N LEU A 344 62.93 81.49 -26.15
CA LEU A 344 63.10 80.31 -25.28
C LEU A 344 61.78 79.53 -25.36
N GLU A 345 61.64 78.22 -25.21
CA GLU A 345 62.49 77.04 -25.37
C GLU A 345 61.52 75.83 -25.41
N THR A 346 61.92 74.80 -26.14
CA THR A 346 61.52 73.38 -26.11
C THR A 346 61.09 72.79 -24.75
N LYS A 347 60.13 71.84 -24.79
CA LYS A 347 60.26 70.49 -24.17
C LYS A 347 59.22 69.50 -24.74
N GLY A 348 59.70 68.31 -25.12
CA GLY A 348 58.95 67.21 -25.74
C GLY A 348 58.31 66.23 -24.73
N PRO A 349 58.45 64.90 -24.91
CA PRO A 349 57.36 63.99 -25.32
C PRO A 349 57.14 62.79 -24.35
N VAL A 350 56.33 61.78 -24.76
CA VAL A 350 56.48 60.30 -24.54
C VAL A 350 55.22 59.57 -23.97
N PRO A 351 54.90 58.33 -24.43
CA PRO A 351 53.66 57.59 -24.12
C PRO A 351 53.86 56.31 -23.25
N ARG A 352 52.71 55.66 -22.93
CA ARG A 352 52.45 54.23 -22.63
C ARG A 352 52.99 53.58 -21.34
N LYS A 353 52.08 52.94 -20.59
CA LYS A 353 52.22 51.52 -20.18
C LYS A 353 50.91 50.92 -19.68
N ASP A 354 50.55 49.79 -20.29
CA ASP A 354 49.63 48.77 -19.80
C ASP A 354 50.11 48.16 -18.48
N THR A 355 49.19 47.61 -17.68
CA THR A 355 49.40 46.29 -17.04
C THR A 355 48.09 45.72 -16.46
N LYS A 356 47.78 44.51 -16.95
CA LYS A 356 47.00 43.40 -16.37
C LYS A 356 45.50 43.54 -16.11
#